data_AF-C6W8S6-F1
#
_entry.id   AF-C6W8S6-F1
#
_cell.length_a   1.000
_cell.length_b   1.000
_cell.length_c   1.000
_cell.angle_alpha   90.00
_cell.angle_beta   90.00
_cell.angle_gamma   90.00
#
_symmetry.space_group_name_H-M   'P 1'
#
loop_
_entity.id
_entity.type
_entity.pdbx_description
1 polymer ?
#
loop_
_entity_poly.entity_id
_entity_poly.type
_entity_poly.pdbx_seq_one_letter_code
_entity_poly.pdbx_strand_id
1 'polypeptide(L)'
;MRPDSGRSGFRQRRTHVRRPVHPDSEQGRELAAVLERLELAADQAAAWGHEHESLVRQAFELGAPQHQIAAHAQVAQSTVSRMLARESAP
;
A
#
# COMPACT_ATOMS: atom_id res chain seq x y z
N MET A 1 56.11 -13.74 9.52
CA MET A 1 54.91 -13.11 10.10
C MET A 1 54.36 -12.13 9.05
N ARG A 2 53.25 -12.48 8.39
CA ARG A 2 52.39 -11.59 7.58
C ARG A 2 51.08 -11.43 8.39
N PRO A 3 50.34 -10.30 8.33
CA PRO A 3 49.61 -9.93 7.10
C PRO A 3 49.41 -8.42 6.86
N ASP A 4 48.75 -8.13 5.72
CA ASP A 4 47.87 -7.00 5.40
C ASP A 4 48.28 -5.58 5.81
N SER A 5 48.30 -4.59 4.91
CA SER A 5 47.06 -3.98 4.40
C SER A 5 47.47 -3.04 3.26
N GLY A 6 46.85 -3.09 2.09
CA GLY A 6 45.66 -2.26 1.88
C GLY A 6 45.60 -1.92 0.40
N ARG A 7 45.11 -2.88 -0.39
CA ARG A 7 44.69 -2.66 -1.76
C ARG A 7 43.59 -1.61 -1.73
N SER A 8 43.93 -0.36 -2.01
CA SER A 8 42.96 0.74 -2.16
C SER A 8 42.18 0.52 -3.45
N GLY A 9 41.27 -0.45 -3.40
CA GLY A 9 40.20 -0.58 -4.34
C GLY A 9 39.23 0.54 -4.03
N PHE A 10 39.39 1.68 -4.70
CA PHE A 10 38.32 2.64 -4.88
C PHE A 10 37.19 1.93 -5.63
N ARG A 11 36.38 1.20 -4.87
CA ARG A 11 35.10 0.68 -5.30
C ARG A 11 34.23 1.92 -5.47
N GLN A 12 34.27 2.51 -6.67
CA GLN A 12 33.30 3.49 -7.10
C GLN A 12 31.94 2.87 -6.84
N ARG A 13 31.30 3.29 -5.75
CA ARG A 13 29.88 3.08 -5.54
C ARG A 13 29.24 3.91 -6.65
N ARG A 14 28.97 3.26 -7.79
CA ARG A 14 28.02 3.77 -8.78
C ARG A 14 26.70 3.92 -8.03
N THR A 15 26.49 5.08 -7.45
CA THR A 15 25.18 5.54 -7.08
C THR A 15 24.40 5.51 -8.39
N HIS A 16 23.48 4.55 -8.51
CA HIS A 16 22.49 4.58 -9.58
C HIS A 16 21.58 5.77 -9.28
N VAL A 17 22.06 6.97 -9.57
CA VAL A 17 21.21 8.14 -9.72
C VAL A 17 20.40 7.82 -10.96
N ARG A 18 19.21 7.24 -10.77
CA ARG A 18 18.26 7.05 -11.86
C ARG A 18 18.04 8.43 -12.46
N ARG A 19 18.56 8.63 -13.66
CA ARG A 19 18.43 9.88 -14.38
C ARG A 19 16.93 10.18 -14.49
N PRO A 20 16.48 11.39 -14.15
CA PRO A 20 15.07 11.74 -14.25
C PRO A 20 14.59 11.47 -15.67
N VAL A 21 13.48 10.73 -15.77
CA VAL A 21 12.88 10.38 -17.05
C VAL A 21 12.35 11.67 -17.67
N HIS A 22 12.78 11.98 -18.89
CA HIS A 22 12.30 13.17 -19.58
C HIS A 22 10.81 12.97 -19.92
N PRO A 23 9.91 13.93 -19.61
CA PRO A 23 8.47 13.74 -19.77
C PRO A 23 8.06 13.39 -21.22
N ASP A 24 8.74 14.00 -22.20
CA ASP A 24 8.48 13.76 -23.63
C ASP A 24 9.21 12.53 -24.22
N SER A 25 10.00 11.82 -23.41
CA SER A 25 10.55 10.54 -23.84
C SER A 25 9.45 9.47 -23.88
N GLU A 26 9.65 8.43 -24.68
CA GLU A 26 8.78 7.25 -24.68
C GLU A 26 8.62 6.69 -23.26
N GLN A 27 9.73 6.56 -22.52
CA GLN A 27 9.74 6.14 -21.12
C GLN A 27 8.98 7.12 -20.20
N GLY A 28 8.97 8.42 -20.50
CA GLY A 28 8.23 9.44 -19.76
C GLY A 28 6.72 9.31 -19.95
N ARG A 29 6.29 9.08 -21.19
CA ARG A 29 4.88 8.80 -21.52
C ARG A 29 4.40 7.48 -20.90
N GLU A 30 5.22 6.43 -20.96
CA GLU A 30 4.91 5.15 -20.31
C GLU A 30 4.78 5.30 -18.79
N LEU A 31 5.70 6.02 -18.14
CA LEU A 31 5.64 6.29 -16.72
C LEU A 31 4.38 7.08 -16.35
N ALA A 32 4.04 8.13 -17.11
CA ALA A 32 2.82 8.91 -16.89
C ALA A 32 1.57 8.04 -16.98
N ALA A 33 1.46 7.17 -17.99
CA ALA A 33 0.35 6.25 -18.14
C ALA A 33 0.24 5.23 -16.99
N VAL A 34 1.37 4.77 -16.44
CA VAL A 34 1.36 3.89 -15.25
C VAL A 34 0.90 4.65 -14.01
N LEU A 35 1.36 5.88 -13.81
CA LEU A 35 0.94 6.70 -12.66
C LEU A 35 -0.55 7.02 -12.71
N GLU A 36 -1.09 7.39 -13.88
CA GLU A 36 -2.54 7.60 -14.06
C GLU A 36 -3.35 6.34 -13.74
N ARG A 37 -2.86 5.16 -14.17
CA ARG A 37 -3.50 3.88 -13.80
C ARG A 37 -3.42 3.57 -12.31
N LEU A 38 -2.33 3.97 -11.64
CA LEU A 38 -2.21 3.82 -10.19
C LEU A 38 -3.17 4.74 -9.44
N GLU A 39 -3.36 5.98 -9.91
CA GLU A 39 -4.35 6.89 -9.35
C GLU A 39 -5.76 6.30 -9.47
N LEU A 40 -6.14 5.84 -10.67
CA LEU A 40 -7.42 5.18 -10.88
C LEU A 40 -7.60 3.90 -10.04
N ALA A 41 -6.53 3.13 -9.85
CA ALA A 41 -6.56 1.94 -9.00
C ALA A 41 -6.69 2.32 -7.51
N ALA A 42 -6.07 3.41 -7.08
CA ALA A 42 -6.18 3.93 -5.72
C ALA A 42 -7.61 4.42 -5.43
N ASP A 43 -8.25 5.12 -6.37
CA ASP A 43 -9.64 5.55 -6.24
C ASP A 43 -10.60 4.37 -6.12
N GLN A 44 -10.43 3.34 -6.97
CA GLN A 44 -11.21 2.12 -6.88
C GLN A 44 -10.98 1.36 -5.57
N ALA A 45 -9.73 1.29 -5.10
CA ALA A 45 -9.39 0.67 -3.83
C ALA A 45 -10.02 1.43 -2.65
N ALA A 46 -10.04 2.76 -2.69
CA ALA A 46 -10.70 3.58 -1.68
C ALA A 46 -12.23 3.35 -1.68
N ALA A 47 -12.86 3.37 -2.86
CA ALA A 47 -14.29 3.09 -3.01
C ALA A 47 -14.66 1.69 -2.48
N TRP A 48 -13.88 0.67 -2.85
CA TRP A 48 -14.06 -0.68 -2.33
C TRP A 48 -13.86 -0.74 -0.81
N GLY A 49 -12.86 -0.04 -0.27
CA GLY A 49 -12.63 0.05 1.16
C GLY A 49 -13.84 0.63 1.91
N HIS A 50 -14.44 1.69 1.38
CA HIS A 50 -15.65 2.30 1.95
C HIS A 50 -16.86 1.37 1.91
N GLU A 51 -17.10 0.69 0.78
CA GLU A 51 -18.18 -0.30 0.65
C GLU A 51 -17.98 -1.46 1.64
N HIS A 52 -16.75 -1.97 1.72
CA HIS A 52 -16.39 -3.06 2.63
C HIS A 52 -16.62 -2.69 4.10
N GLU A 53 -16.20 -1.48 4.52
CA GLU A 53 -16.48 -0.98 5.87
C GLU A 53 -17.99 -0.80 6.12
N SER A 54 -18.75 -0.32 5.12
CA SER A 54 -20.21 -0.20 5.20
C SER A 54 -20.90 -1.55 5.42
N LEU A 55 -20.48 -2.60 4.71
CA LEU A 55 -21.03 -3.96 4.87
C LEU A 55 -20.67 -4.55 6.23
N VAL A 56 -19.46 -4.31 6.74
CA VAL A 56 -19.04 -4.71 8.09
C VAL A 56 -19.97 -4.08 9.14
N ARG A 57 -20.31 -2.80 9.00
CA ARG A 57 -21.24 -2.10 9.89
C ARG A 57 -22.64 -2.67 9.81
N GLN A 58 -23.20 -2.81 8.60
CA GLN A 58 -24.53 -3.38 8.41
C GLN A 58 -24.65 -4.77 9.03
N ALA A 59 -23.64 -5.62 8.86
CA ALA A 59 -23.62 -6.93 9.51
C ALA A 59 -23.63 -6.84 11.04
N PHE A 60 -22.88 -5.89 11.62
CA PHE A 60 -22.85 -5.66 13.06
C PHE A 60 -24.19 -5.12 13.59
N GLU A 61 -24.81 -4.17 12.89
CA GLU A 61 -26.13 -3.61 13.22
C GLU A 61 -27.24 -4.66 13.16
N LEU A 62 -27.13 -5.62 12.24
CA LEU A 62 -28.00 -6.80 12.15
C LEU A 62 -27.72 -7.85 13.25
N GLY A 63 -26.77 -7.58 14.14
CA GLY A 63 -26.47 -8.41 15.32
C GLY A 63 -25.44 -9.51 15.10
N ALA A 64 -24.73 -9.53 13.97
CA ALA A 64 -23.67 -10.51 13.75
C ALA A 64 -22.48 -10.24 14.70
N PRO A 65 -21.96 -11.25 15.41
CA PRO A 65 -20.81 -11.07 16.27
C PRO A 65 -19.52 -10.82 15.45
N GLN A 66 -18.59 -10.03 16.00
CA GLN A 66 -17.38 -9.60 15.28
C GLN A 66 -16.54 -10.76 14.72
N HIS A 67 -16.47 -11.91 15.41
CA HIS A 67 -15.70 -13.07 14.94
C HIS A 67 -16.31 -13.69 13.67
N GLN A 68 -17.65 -13.67 13.54
CA GLN A 68 -18.34 -14.15 12.36
C GLN A 68 -18.15 -13.16 11.20
N ILE A 69 -18.29 -11.86 11.46
CA ILE A 69 -18.03 -10.82 10.46
C ILE A 69 -16.60 -10.93 9.94
N ALA A 70 -15.62 -11.07 10.84
CA ALA A 70 -14.20 -11.19 10.52
C ALA A 70 -13.92 -12.37 9.56
N ALA A 71 -14.57 -13.52 9.78
CA ALA A 71 -14.43 -14.68 8.90
C ALA A 71 -14.94 -14.40 7.48
N HIS A 72 -16.09 -13.73 7.33
CA HIS A 72 -16.65 -13.39 6.02
C HIS A 72 -15.93 -12.24 5.33
N ALA A 73 -15.50 -11.22 6.08
CA ALA A 73 -14.73 -10.08 5.60
C ALA A 73 -13.25 -10.41 5.37
N GLN A 74 -12.80 -11.64 5.71
CA GLN A 74 -11.43 -12.11 5.56
C GLN A 74 -10.39 -11.20 6.23
N VAL A 75 -10.74 -10.67 7.41
CA VAL A 75 -9.87 -9.81 8.23
C VAL A 75 -9.75 -10.36 9.65
N ALA A 76 -8.77 -9.86 10.41
CA ALA A 76 -8.73 -10.15 11.84
C ALA A 76 -9.92 -9.51 12.57
N GLN A 77 -10.40 -10.15 13.64
CA GLN A 77 -11.45 -9.58 14.49
C GLN A 77 -11.08 -8.18 15.04
N SER A 78 -9.80 -7.96 15.36
CA SER A 78 -9.30 -6.64 15.79
C SER A 78 -9.41 -5.57 14.70
N THR A 79 -9.40 -5.94 13.42
CA THR A 79 -9.66 -5.02 12.31
C THR A 79 -11.14 -4.64 12.27
N VAL A 80 -12.05 -5.58 12.46
CA VAL A 80 -13.50 -5.29 12.60
C VAL A 80 -13.75 -4.33 13.76
N SER A 81 -13.17 -4.59 14.93
CA SER A 81 -13.27 -3.70 16.09
C SER A 81 -12.79 -2.27 15.78
N ARG A 82 -11.65 -2.12 15.08
CA ARG A 82 -11.14 -0.81 14.65
C ARG A 82 -12.06 -0.11 13.64
N MET A 83 -12.63 -0.85 12.70
CA MET A 83 -13.57 -0.30 11.71
C MET A 83 -14.82 0.27 12.41
N LEU A 84 -15.38 -0.46 13.37
CA LEU A 84 -16.53 -0.01 14.16
C LEU A 84 -16.17 1.18 15.08
N ALA A 85 -14.97 1.21 15.66
CA ALA A 85 -14.54 2.28 16.55
C ALA A 85 -14.27 3.62 15.85
N ARG A 86 -13.83 3.61 14.57
CA ARG A 86 -13.53 4.83 13.79
C ARG A 86 -14.73 5.75 13.60
N GLU A 87 -15.94 5.21 13.62
CA GLU A 87 -17.18 5.98 13.42
C GLU A 87 -17.72 6.55 14.74
N SER A 88 -17.28 6.02 15.87
CA SER A 88 -17.61 6.53 17.21
C SER A 88 -16.68 7.67 17.66
N ALA A 89 -15.67 8.00 16.86
CA ALA A 89 -14.82 9.17 17.08
C ALA A 89 -15.47 10.40 16.42
N PRO A 90 -15.70 11.50 17.16
CA PRO A 90 -16.31 12.73 16.62
C PRO A 90 -15.44 13.45 15.58
#